data_AF-A0AAE1T291-F1
#
_entry.id   AF-A0AAE1T291-F1
#
_cell.length_a   1.000
_cell.length_b   1.000
_cell.length_c   1.000
_cell.angle_alpha   90.00
_cell.angle_beta   90.00
_cell.angle_gamma   90.00
#
_symmetry.space_group_name_H-M   'P 1'
#
loop_
_entity.id
_entity.type
_entity.pdbx_description
1 polymer ?
#
loop_
_entity_poly.entity_id
_entity_poly.type
_entity_poly.pdbx_seq_one_letter_code
_entity_poly.pdbx_strand_id
1 'polypeptide(L)'
;MNMSYVVGYGSKYPRHVHHRAASIPNNKVKYSCTGGWRWRDAATPNPNTISGAMVAGPDRFDNFKDVRTNYSYTEPTVAGNAGLVAALVSLTSSGGIGVDKNTIFTNVPPLYPASPPPPPPWRP
;
A
#
# COMPACT_ATOMS: atom_id res chain seq x y z
N MET A 1 -16.25 -12.00 -8.42
CA MET A 1 -15.20 -11.74 -9.45
C MET A 1 -14.06 -12.72 -9.22
N ASN A 2 -13.36 -13.19 -10.27
CA ASN A 2 -12.17 -14.05 -10.10
C ASN A 2 -10.92 -13.27 -10.52
N MET A 3 -10.36 -12.49 -9.59
CA MET A 3 -9.14 -11.68 -9.83
C MET A 3 -8.35 -11.47 -8.54
N SER A 4 -7.05 -11.20 -8.70
CA SER A 4 -6.18 -10.73 -7.64
C SER A 4 -6.41 -9.23 -7.36
N TYR A 5 -6.24 -8.82 -6.10
CA TYR A 5 -6.13 -7.41 -5.69
C TYR A 5 -4.68 -6.98 -5.45
N VAL A 6 -3.72 -7.90 -5.65
CA VAL A 6 -2.29 -7.61 -5.64
C VAL A 6 -1.83 -7.39 -7.08
N VAL A 7 -1.34 -6.19 -7.36
CA VAL A 7 -0.90 -5.77 -8.69
C VAL A 7 0.24 -6.66 -9.18
N GLY A 8 0.13 -7.14 -10.42
CA GLY A 8 1.12 -8.02 -11.04
C GLY A 8 1.09 -9.48 -10.59
N TYR A 9 0.13 -9.86 -9.73
CA TYR A 9 -0.03 -11.24 -9.26
C TYR A 9 -1.30 -11.89 -9.82
N GLY A 10 -1.22 -13.15 -10.22
CA GLY A 10 -2.33 -13.90 -10.83
C GLY A 10 -2.60 -13.53 -12.30
N SER A 11 -3.56 -14.22 -12.92
CA SER A 11 -3.92 -14.02 -14.33
C SER A 11 -4.69 -12.72 -14.61
N LYS A 12 -5.37 -12.18 -13.58
CA LYS A 12 -6.14 -10.94 -13.63
C LYS A 12 -5.88 -10.12 -12.38
N TYR A 13 -5.47 -8.87 -12.55
CA TYR A 13 -5.12 -7.93 -11.47
C TYR A 13 -5.42 -6.48 -11.89
N PRO A 14 -5.45 -5.51 -10.95
CA PRO A 14 -5.76 -4.11 -11.25
C PRO A 14 -4.67 -3.48 -12.13
N ARG A 15 -5.08 -2.73 -13.16
CA ARG A 15 -4.18 -2.06 -14.11
C ARG A 15 -4.34 -0.53 -14.11
N HIS A 16 -5.27 0.00 -13.31
CA HIS A 16 -5.55 1.43 -13.17
C HIS A 16 -5.43 1.86 -11.71
N VAL A 17 -4.29 1.57 -11.10
CA VAL A 17 -3.93 1.92 -9.73
C VAL A 17 -3.80 3.43 -9.55
N HIS A 18 -4.41 3.97 -8.48
CA HIS A 18 -4.26 5.35 -8.03
C HIS A 18 -2.85 5.59 -7.44
N HIS A 19 -1.83 5.62 -8.30
CA HIS A 19 -0.45 5.84 -7.90
C HIS A 19 0.32 6.63 -8.96
N ARG A 20 0.88 7.79 -8.57
CA ARG A 20 1.51 8.75 -9.50
C ARG A 20 2.65 8.12 -10.30
N ALA A 21 3.58 7.44 -9.62
CA ALA A 21 4.71 6.79 -10.30
C ALA A 21 4.27 5.61 -11.17
N ALA A 22 3.09 5.02 -10.92
CA ALA A 22 2.54 3.98 -11.78
C ALA A 22 1.93 4.58 -13.05
N SER A 23 1.21 5.71 -12.94
CA SER A 23 0.44 6.31 -14.04
C SER A 23 1.26 7.15 -15.02
N ILE A 24 2.38 7.74 -14.58
CA ILE A 24 3.20 8.62 -15.42
C ILE A 24 4.21 7.78 -16.21
N PRO A 25 4.26 7.87 -17.55
CA PRO A 25 5.21 7.10 -18.35
C PRO A 25 6.65 7.51 -18.05
N ASN A 26 7.55 6.52 -18.06
CA ASN A 26 8.99 6.76 -17.93
C ASN A 26 9.61 7.20 -19.27
N ASN A 27 9.33 8.43 -19.68
CA ASN A 27 9.81 9.02 -20.93
C ASN A 27 10.81 10.17 -20.73
N LYS A 28 11.39 10.28 -19.52
CA LYS A 28 12.30 11.37 -19.10
C LYS A 28 11.69 12.78 -19.16
N VAL A 29 10.37 12.91 -19.35
CA VAL A 29 9.66 14.19 -19.28
C VAL A 29 9.23 14.46 -17.84
N LYS A 30 9.53 15.67 -17.34
CA LYS A 30 9.04 16.12 -16.04
C LYS A 30 7.63 16.69 -16.20
N TYR A 31 6.70 16.23 -15.38
CA TYR A 31 5.35 16.76 -15.31
C TYR A 31 5.17 17.55 -14.02
N SER A 32 4.52 18.71 -14.10
CA SER A 32 4.07 19.44 -12.91
C SER A 32 2.94 18.69 -12.21
N CYS A 33 2.60 19.08 -10.97
CA CYS A 33 1.48 18.47 -10.25
C CYS A 33 0.17 18.55 -11.03
N THR A 34 -0.15 19.73 -11.58
CA THR A 34 -1.35 19.96 -12.42
C THR A 34 -1.22 19.28 -13.78
N GLY A 35 -0.05 19.34 -14.42
CA GLY A 35 0.22 18.64 -15.68
C GLY A 35 0.13 17.12 -15.54
N GLY A 36 0.35 16.59 -14.34
CA GLY A 36 0.19 15.19 -14.00
C GLY A 36 -1.25 14.71 -13.89
N TRP A 37 -2.24 15.60 -13.77
CA TRP A 37 -3.66 15.23 -13.68
C TRP A 37 -4.14 14.50 -14.93
N ARG A 38 -3.57 14.82 -16.10
CA ARG A 38 -3.84 14.06 -17.33
C ARG A 38 -3.54 12.57 -17.20
N TRP A 39 -2.53 12.20 -16.41
CA TRP A 39 -2.15 10.81 -16.14
C TRP A 39 -3.00 10.18 -15.05
N ARG A 40 -3.44 10.97 -14.06
CA ARG A 40 -4.45 10.54 -13.07
C ARG A 40 -5.76 10.15 -13.77
N ASP A 41 -6.20 10.99 -14.70
CA ASP A 41 -7.54 10.91 -15.32
C ASP A 41 -7.55 10.07 -16.62
N ALA A 42 -6.39 9.60 -17.10
CA ALA A 42 -6.29 8.79 -18.32
C ALA A 42 -7.05 7.46 -18.18
N ALA A 43 -7.80 7.08 -19.21
CA ALA A 43 -8.48 5.78 -19.27
C ALA A 43 -7.52 4.62 -19.64
N THR A 44 -6.30 4.92 -20.07
CA THR A 44 -5.30 3.90 -20.38
C THR A 44 -4.77 3.23 -19.11
N PRO A 45 -4.33 1.96 -19.17
CA PRO A 45 -3.63 1.31 -18.07
C PRO A 45 -2.41 2.10 -17.58
N ASN A 46 -1.99 1.86 -16.34
CA ASN A 46 -0.72 2.37 -15.84
C ASN A 46 0.44 1.86 -16.73
N PRO A 47 1.30 2.75 -17.25
CA PRO A 47 2.47 2.35 -18.03
C PRO A 47 3.52 1.60 -17.19
N ASN A 48 3.59 1.85 -15.88
CA ASN A 48 4.50 1.14 -14.98
C ASN A 48 3.70 0.25 -14.04
N THR A 49 4.01 -1.05 -14.02
CA THR A 49 3.38 -2.00 -13.09
C THR A 49 4.08 -1.91 -11.74
N ILE A 50 3.33 -1.60 -10.68
CA ILE A 50 3.83 -1.61 -9.30
C ILE A 50 3.62 -2.99 -8.65
N SER A 51 4.39 -3.97 -9.10
CA SER A 51 4.25 -5.37 -8.68
C SER A 51 4.27 -5.52 -7.15
N GLY A 52 3.34 -6.31 -6.63
CA GLY A 52 3.21 -6.60 -5.19
C GLY A 52 2.35 -5.60 -4.42
N ALA A 53 1.97 -4.46 -5.01
CA ALA A 53 1.08 -3.51 -4.35
C ALA A 53 -0.33 -4.08 -4.22
N MET A 54 -0.81 -4.22 -2.98
CA MET A 54 -2.22 -4.46 -2.68
C MET A 54 -3.01 -3.15 -2.79
N VAL A 55 -4.05 -3.14 -3.63
CA VAL A 55 -5.03 -2.04 -3.69
C VAL A 55 -6.06 -2.16 -2.57
N ALA A 56 -6.79 -1.07 -2.28
CA ALA A 56 -7.81 -1.04 -1.23
C ALA A 56 -8.85 -2.19 -1.33
N GLY A 57 -9.23 -2.59 -2.54
CA GLY A 57 -10.04 -3.79 -2.77
C GLY A 57 -11.49 -3.51 -3.15
N PRO A 58 -12.37 -4.52 -3.11
CA PRO A 58 -13.76 -4.40 -3.52
C PRO A 58 -14.63 -3.71 -2.46
N ASP A 59 -15.86 -3.38 -2.84
CA ASP A 59 -16.88 -2.99 -1.88
C ASP A 59 -17.43 -4.18 -1.08
N ARG A 60 -18.35 -3.91 -0.15
CA ARG A 60 -19.03 -4.91 0.70
C ARG A 60 -19.85 -5.96 -0.06
N PHE A 61 -20.03 -5.79 -1.37
CA PHE A 61 -20.77 -6.70 -2.24
C PHE A 61 -19.84 -7.36 -3.27
N ASP A 62 -18.53 -7.36 -3.01
CA ASP A 62 -17.48 -7.91 -3.87
C ASP A 62 -17.39 -7.25 -5.26
N ASN A 63 -17.94 -6.04 -5.43
CA ASN A 63 -17.76 -5.28 -6.66
C ASN A 63 -16.45 -4.51 -6.62
N PHE A 64 -15.67 -4.61 -7.68
CA PHE A 64 -14.42 -3.86 -7.84
C PHE A 64 -14.45 -3.01 -9.10
N LYS A 65 -14.01 -1.76 -8.99
CA LYS A 65 -13.88 -0.82 -10.11
C LYS A 65 -12.41 -0.48 -10.29
N ASP A 66 -11.79 -1.04 -11.33
CA ASP A 66 -10.41 -0.74 -11.72
C ASP A 66 -10.35 0.62 -12.45
N VAL A 67 -10.59 1.69 -11.72
CA VAL A 67 -10.61 3.07 -12.23
C VAL A 67 -9.69 3.92 -11.39
N ARG A 68 -8.67 4.51 -12.02
CA ARG A 68 -7.59 5.24 -11.33
C ARG A 68 -8.08 6.41 -10.47
N THR A 69 -9.11 7.12 -10.90
CA THR A 69 -9.66 8.23 -10.12
C THR A 69 -10.44 7.78 -8.90
N ASN A 70 -10.80 6.49 -8.83
CA ASN A 70 -11.53 5.89 -7.72
C ASN A 70 -10.55 5.29 -6.71
N TYR A 71 -9.93 6.18 -5.93
CA TYR A 71 -8.92 5.84 -4.92
C TYR A 71 -9.45 4.84 -3.88
N SER A 72 -10.75 4.88 -3.54
CA SER A 72 -11.38 3.96 -2.59
C SER A 72 -11.25 2.48 -2.95
N TYR A 73 -11.02 2.15 -4.23
CA TYR A 73 -10.80 0.77 -4.70
C TYR A 73 -9.34 0.54 -5.09
N THR A 74 -8.72 1.54 -5.72
CA THR A 74 -7.47 1.35 -6.48
C THR A 74 -6.23 1.95 -5.81
N GLU A 75 -6.36 2.59 -4.65
CA GLU A 75 -5.22 3.17 -3.93
C GLU A 75 -4.49 2.10 -3.10
N PRO A 76 -3.18 1.89 -3.34
CA PRO A 76 -2.34 1.09 -2.46
C PRO A 76 -1.80 1.95 -1.32
N THR A 77 -1.69 1.36 -0.13
CA THR A 77 -1.13 2.05 1.04
C THR A 77 0.00 1.26 1.66
N VAL A 78 0.96 1.96 2.26
CA VAL A 78 2.07 1.31 3.00
C VAL A 78 1.52 0.48 4.15
N ALA A 79 0.53 1.00 4.89
CA ALA A 79 -0.09 0.29 6.00
C ALA A 79 -0.78 -1.02 5.56
N GLY A 80 -1.56 -0.97 4.46
CA GLY A 80 -2.23 -2.16 3.92
C GLY A 80 -1.24 -3.23 3.47
N ASN A 81 -0.16 -2.82 2.79
CA ASN A 81 0.88 -3.74 2.35
C ASN A 81 1.72 -4.29 3.52
N ALA A 82 1.98 -3.51 4.56
CA ALA A 82 2.64 -4.00 5.78
C ALA A 82 1.81 -5.10 6.45
N GLY A 83 0.49 -4.92 6.56
CA GLY A 83 -0.43 -5.95 7.05
C GLY A 83 -0.45 -7.21 6.19
N LEU A 84 -0.51 -7.06 4.86
CA LEU A 84 -0.41 -8.19 3.93
C LEU A 84 0.89 -8.96 4.14
N VAL A 85 2.05 -8.27 4.17
CA VAL A 85 3.35 -8.92 4.33
C VAL A 85 3.44 -9.66 5.66
N ALA A 86 2.99 -9.05 6.76
CA ALA A 86 2.96 -9.71 8.06
C ALA A 86 2.10 -10.99 8.04
N ALA A 87 0.92 -10.94 7.42
CA ALA A 87 0.05 -12.10 7.28
C ALA A 87 0.69 -13.19 6.40
N LEU A 88 1.30 -12.83 5.27
CA LEU A 88 1.99 -13.80 4.41
C LEU A 88 3.15 -14.47 5.14
N VAL A 89 3.98 -13.71 5.86
CA VAL A 89 5.08 -14.26 6.66
C VAL A 89 4.56 -15.26 7.70
N SER A 90 3.44 -14.96 8.36
CA SER A 90 2.81 -15.87 9.33
C SER A 90 2.37 -17.21 8.75
N LEU A 91 2.10 -17.26 7.44
CA LEU A 91 1.65 -18.46 6.73
C LEU A 91 2.83 -19.26 6.15
N THR A 92 4.02 -18.66 6.04
CA THR A 92 5.20 -19.32 5.50
C THR A 92 6.01 -20.02 6.60
N SER A 93 6.35 -21.28 6.38
CA SER A 93 7.18 -22.08 7.30
C SER A 93 8.65 -21.63 7.38
N SER A 94 9.10 -20.80 6.44
CA SER A 94 10.45 -20.21 6.43
C SER A 94 10.67 -19.13 7.50
N GLY A 95 9.60 -18.59 8.11
CA GLY A 95 9.67 -17.62 9.21
C GLY A 95 9.53 -18.21 10.62
N GLY A 96 9.35 -19.53 10.75
CA GLY A 96 8.91 -20.19 11.99
C GLY A 96 7.40 -20.46 12.04
N ILE A 97 6.91 -21.06 13.14
CA ILE A 97 5.47 -21.27 13.36
C ILE A 97 4.87 -19.95 13.88
N GLY A 98 4.27 -19.17 12.98
CA GLY A 98 3.54 -17.95 13.33
C GLY A 98 4.41 -16.71 13.55
N VAL A 99 3.76 -15.62 13.96
CA VAL A 99 4.38 -14.32 14.21
C VAL A 99 4.41 -14.07 15.71
N ASP A 100 5.61 -13.94 16.28
CA ASP A 100 5.75 -13.54 17.68
C ASP A 100 5.38 -12.07 17.85
N LYS A 101 4.19 -11.84 18.42
CA LYS A 101 3.66 -10.49 18.69
C LYS A 101 4.55 -9.69 19.64
N ASN A 102 5.37 -10.34 20.46
CA ASN A 102 6.26 -9.66 21.40
C ASN A 102 7.53 -9.15 20.71
N THR A 103 7.97 -9.79 19.62
CA THR A 103 9.24 -9.46 18.96
C THR A 103 9.13 -8.94 17.53
N ILE A 104 7.94 -8.96 16.94
CA ILE A 104 7.70 -8.49 15.55
C ILE A 104 8.18 -7.05 15.31
N PHE A 105 8.20 -6.22 16.36
CA PHE A 105 8.66 -4.82 16.28
C PHE A 105 10.00 -4.56 16.99
N THR A 106 10.73 -5.58 17.47
CA THR A 106 11.98 -5.37 18.23
C THR A 106 13.06 -4.66 17.42
N ASN A 107 13.04 -4.81 16.09
CA ASN A 107 13.97 -4.15 15.17
C ASN A 107 13.40 -2.86 14.55
N VAL A 108 12.20 -2.44 14.92
CA VAL A 108 11.61 -1.18 14.44
C VAL A 108 12.02 -0.07 15.42
N PRO A 109 12.85 0.90 15.00
CA PRO A 109 13.20 2.02 15.86
C PRO A 109 11.95 2.83 16.23
N PRO A 110 11.88 3.40 17.46
CA PRO A 110 10.76 4.22 17.88
C PRO A 110 10.49 5.35 16.85
N LEU A 111 9.25 5.45 16.38
CA LEU A 111 8.83 6.50 15.44
C LEU A 111 8.82 7.91 16.07
N TYR A 112 8.89 7.97 17.40
CA TYR A 112 8.92 9.19 18.18
C TYR A 112 10.00 9.09 19.26
N PRO A 113 10.55 10.23 19.72
CA PRO A 113 11.36 10.27 20.92
C PRO A 113 10.58 9.65 22.08
N ALA A 114 11.28 8.93 22.96
CA ALA A 114 10.67 8.48 24.21
C ALA A 114 10.06 9.70 24.93
N SER A 115 8.82 9.56 25.41
CA SER A 115 8.20 10.61 26.20
C SER A 115 9.13 10.99 27.36
N PRO A 116 9.35 12.29 27.63
CA PRO A 116 10.16 12.69 28.76
C PRO A 116 9.55 12.10 30.05
N PRO A 117 10.38 11.75 31.04
CA PRO A 117 9.88 11.28 32.33
C PRO A 117 8.92 12.32 32.93
N PRO A 118 7.88 11.89 33.66
CA PRO A 118 6.96 12.83 34.31
C PRO A 118 7.76 13.78 35.23
N PRO A 119 7.32 15.05 35.36
CA PRO A 119 7.97 15.98 36.26
C PRO A 119 8.00 15.40 37.68
N PRO A 120 9.04 15.70 38.47
CA PRO A 120 9.12 15.24 39.85
C PRO A 120 7.88 15.68 40.64
N PRO A 121 7.42 14.88 41.63
CA PRO A 121 6.30 15.26 42.48
C PRO A 121 6.56 16.63 43.09
N TRP A 122 5.58 17.53 42.98
CA TRP A 122 5.66 18.85 43.60
C TRP A 122 5.87 18.70 45.11
N ARG A 123 6.93 19.32 45.64
CA ARG A 123 7.17 19.42 47.08
C ARG A 123 6.77 20.82 47.53
N PRO A 124 5.81 20.96 48.47
CA PRO A 124 5.48 22.23 49.09
C PRO A 124 6.66 22.86 49.83
#